data_AF-A0A7K1BEY2-F1
#
_entry.id   AF-A0A7K1BEY2-F1
#
_cell.length_a   1.000
_cell.length_b   1.000
_cell.length_c   1.000
_cell.angle_alpha   90.00
_cell.angle_beta   90.00
_cell.angle_gamma   90.00
#
_symmetry.space_group_name_H-M   'P 1'
#
loop_
_entity.id
_entity.type
_entity.pdbx_description
1 polymer ?
#
loop_
_entity_poly.entity_id
_entity_poly.type
_entity_poly.pdbx_seq_one_letter_code
_entity_poly.pdbx_strand_id
1 'polypeptide(L)'
;MLNIEHLEKISLDGTWRFQLLRSPREPLGRKWAEIPVPGLWTMQPESAVFFDKPIYTNTQMPFEEQPPIVPEQNPHGVYERNFDLPES
;
A
#
# COMPACT_ATOMS: atom_id res chain seq x y z
N MET A 1 -19.61 -5.24 -12.42
CA MET A 1 -19.29 -6.03 -11.22
C MET A 1 -20.54 -6.03 -10.36
N LEU A 2 -21.16 -7.19 -10.11
CA LEU A 2 -22.39 -7.26 -9.30
C LEU A 2 -22.00 -7.12 -7.82
N ASN A 3 -22.34 -5.99 -7.22
CA ASN A 3 -22.19 -5.76 -5.80
C ASN A 3 -23.31 -6.53 -5.08
N ILE A 4 -23.05 -7.79 -4.73
CA ILE A 4 -23.99 -8.58 -3.92
C ILE A 4 -23.84 -8.07 -2.49
N GLU A 5 -24.79 -7.28 -2.02
CA GLU A 5 -24.80 -6.82 -0.64
C GLU A 5 -24.94 -8.01 0.31
N HIS A 6 -23.94 -8.16 1.17
CA HIS A 6 -24.02 -9.06 2.31
C HIS A 6 -24.54 -8.25 3.48
N LEU A 7 -25.71 -8.63 3.99
CA LEU A 7 -26.38 -7.92 5.08
C LEU A 7 -25.57 -7.89 6.39
N GLU A 8 -24.56 -8.76 6.52
CA GLU A 8 -23.63 -8.84 7.66
C GLU A 8 -22.18 -8.55 7.25
N LYS A 9 -21.95 -7.54 6.39
CA LYS A 9 -20.59 -7.08 6.05
C LYS A 9 -20.49 -5.56 6.08
N ILE A 10 -19.30 -5.08 6.42
CA ILE A 10 -18.94 -3.67 6.36
C ILE A 10 -17.79 -3.53 5.37
N SER A 11 -17.93 -2.63 4.41
CA SER A 11 -16.78 -2.26 3.56
C SER A 11 -15.83 -1.37 4.35
N LEU A 12 -14.53 -1.68 4.27
CA LEU A 12 -13.46 -0.82 4.77
C LEU A 12 -12.79 -0.01 3.66
N ASP A 13 -13.37 0.01 2.46
CA ASP A 13 -12.92 0.85 1.36
C ASP A 13 -13.02 2.34 1.73
N GLY A 14 -12.25 3.16 1.02
CA GLY A 14 -12.18 4.61 1.18
C GLY A 14 -10.77 5.06 1.51
N THR A 15 -10.65 6.20 2.18
CA THR A 15 -9.33 6.78 2.51
C THR A 15 -8.73 6.12 3.74
N TRP A 16 -7.46 5.71 3.65
CA TRP A 16 -6.67 5.15 4.74
C TRP A 16 -5.49 6.07 5.03
N ARG A 17 -5.03 6.09 6.28
CA ARG A 17 -3.73 6.69 6.60
C ARG A 17 -2.63 5.79 6.04
N PHE A 18 -1.63 6.42 5.44
CA PHE A 18 -0.58 5.70 4.72
C PHE A 18 0.83 6.28 4.98
N GLN A 19 1.82 5.40 5.02
CA GLN A 19 3.23 5.75 4.89
C GLN A 19 3.90 4.84 3.87
N LEU A 20 4.67 5.43 2.96
CA LEU A 20 5.55 4.70 2.05
C LEU A 20 7.00 4.82 2.55
N LEU A 21 7.55 3.71 3.02
CA LEU A 21 8.92 3.61 3.50
C LEU A 21 9.84 3.13 2.37
N ARG A 22 11.14 3.41 2.46
CA ARG A 22 12.13 2.92 1.48
C ARG A 22 12.50 1.46 1.68
N SER A 23 12.36 0.96 2.91
CA SER A 23 12.61 -0.44 3.26
C SER A 23 11.77 -0.84 4.50
N PRO A 24 11.54 -2.13 4.74
CA PRO A 24 10.80 -2.60 5.92
C PRO A 24 11.55 -2.38 7.25
N ARG A 25 12.82 -1.97 7.21
CA ARG A 25 13.64 -1.69 8.40
C ARG A 25 13.54 -0.23 8.85
N GLU A 26 12.95 0.64 8.01
CA GLU A 26 12.77 2.04 8.34
C GLU A 26 11.69 2.18 9.43
N PRO A 27 11.93 2.97 10.49
CA PRO A 27 10.92 3.20 11.50
C PRO A 27 9.76 4.04 10.95
N LEU A 28 8.57 3.87 11.50
CA LEU A 28 7.42 4.72 11.16
C LEU A 28 7.70 6.18 11.50
N GLY A 29 7.34 7.06 10.58
CA GLY A 29 7.32 8.50 10.79
C GLY A 29 6.14 8.94 11.65
N ARG A 30 6.21 10.18 12.14
CA ARG A 30 5.10 10.82 12.88
C ARG A 30 4.01 11.36 11.95
N LYS A 31 4.38 11.73 10.72
CA LYS A 31 3.47 12.29 9.72
C LYS A 31 2.94 11.18 8.83
N TRP A 32 1.64 11.14 8.66
CA TRP A 32 0.95 10.20 7.80
C TRP A 32 0.36 10.95 6.62
N ALA A 33 0.36 10.31 5.45
CA ALA A 33 -0.41 10.74 4.30
C ALA A 33 -1.74 9.99 4.26
N GLU A 34 -2.50 10.24 3.21
CA GLU A 34 -3.75 9.56 2.90
C GLU A 34 -3.65 8.86 1.55
N ILE A 35 -4.29 7.69 1.42
CA ILE A 35 -4.36 6.94 0.17
C ILE A 35 -5.76 6.35 -0.02
N PRO A 36 -6.33 6.35 -1.24
CA PRO A 36 -7.56 5.62 -1.53
C PRO A 36 -7.30 4.11 -1.57
N VAL A 37 -8.20 3.35 -0.94
CA VAL A 37 -8.25 1.88 -0.97
C VAL A 37 -9.63 1.45 -1.51
N PRO A 38 -9.70 0.57 -2.52
CA PRO A 38 -8.58 -0.09 -3.19
C PRO A 38 -7.83 0.84 -4.17
N GLY A 39 -6.52 0.65 -4.31
CA GLY A 39 -5.68 1.40 -5.23
C GLY A 39 -4.22 0.94 -5.20
N LEU A 40 -3.48 1.18 -6.28
CA LEU A 40 -2.03 0.95 -6.35
C LEU A 40 -1.30 2.22 -5.87
N TRP A 41 -0.41 2.12 -4.88
CA TRP A 41 0.36 3.28 -4.42
C TRP A 41 1.28 3.83 -5.51
N THR A 42 1.77 2.98 -6.42
CA THR A 42 2.64 3.37 -7.54
C THR A 42 1.94 4.22 -8.59
N MET A 43 0.61 4.32 -8.53
CA MET A 43 -0.20 5.13 -9.45
C MET A 43 -0.62 6.48 -8.85
N GLN A 44 -0.22 6.78 -7.61
CA GLN A 44 -0.49 8.08 -6.99
C GLN A 44 0.36 9.19 -7.65
N PRO A 45 -0.10 10.46 -7.64
CA PRO A 45 0.70 11.58 -8.12
C PRO A 45 2.05 11.66 -7.40
N GLU A 46 3.12 11.81 -8.17
CA GLU A 46 4.49 11.88 -7.63
C GLU A 46 4.61 13.01 -6.61
N SER A 47 5.15 12.67 -5.44
CA SER A 47 5.33 13.60 -4.33
C SER A 47 6.46 13.14 -3.41
N ALA A 48 6.73 13.93 -2.37
CA ALA A 48 7.69 13.52 -1.34
C ALA A 48 7.27 12.24 -0.59
N VAL A 49 5.98 11.89 -0.61
CA VAL A 49 5.45 10.66 0.00
C VAL A 49 5.40 9.54 -1.04
N PHE A 50 4.78 9.80 -2.19
CA PHE A 50 4.60 8.81 -3.25
C PHE A 50 5.74 8.92 -4.27
N PHE A 51 6.88 8.32 -3.92
CA PHE A 51 8.09 8.34 -4.73
C PHE A 51 8.25 7.11 -5.64
N ASP A 52 7.55 6.02 -5.34
CA ASP A 52 7.67 4.74 -6.05
C ASP A 52 6.79 4.73 -7.32
N LYS A 53 7.24 4.03 -8.37
CA LYS A 53 6.66 4.12 -9.72
C LYS A 53 6.35 2.74 -10.30
N PRO A 54 5.44 2.63 -11.28
CA PRO A 54 5.17 1.36 -11.94
C PRO A 54 6.41 0.87 -12.71
N ILE A 55 6.70 -0.43 -12.60
CA ILE A 55 7.83 -1.07 -13.28
C ILE A 55 7.28 -2.11 -14.25
N TYR A 56 7.73 -2.05 -15.51
CA TYR A 56 7.47 -3.07 -16.51
C TYR A 56 8.79 -3.77 -16.88
N THR A 57 8.80 -5.09 -16.80
CA THR A 57 9.86 -5.93 -17.35
C THR A 57 9.24 -7.04 -18.18
N ASN A 58 9.96 -7.52 -19.20
CA ASN A 58 9.49 -8.64 -20.03
C ASN A 58 10.02 -9.97 -19.45
N THR A 59 11.35 -10.13 -19.40
CA THR A 59 11.97 -11.38 -18.91
C THR A 59 12.88 -11.14 -17.72
N GLN A 60 13.61 -10.02 -17.69
CA GLN A 60 14.54 -9.72 -16.61
C GLN A 60 13.80 -9.38 -15.30
N MET A 61 14.38 -9.80 -14.17
CA MET A 61 13.95 -9.31 -12.86
C MET A 61 14.31 -7.83 -12.72
N PRO A 62 13.50 -7.03 -12.01
CA PRO A 62 13.80 -5.62 -11.76
C PRO A 62 14.86 -5.41 -10.67
N PHE A 63 15.54 -6.49 -10.25
CA PHE A 63 16.60 -6.51 -9.24
C PHE A 63 17.57 -7.68 -9.47
N GLU A 64 18.75 -7.62 -8.85
CA GLU A 64 19.88 -8.53 -9.10
C GLU A 64 19.92 -9.73 -8.13
N GLU A 65 19.30 -9.61 -6.97
CA GLU A 65 19.34 -10.61 -5.91
C GLU A 65 18.73 -11.96 -6.35
N GLN A 66 19.40 -13.05 -5.98
CA GLN A 66 18.91 -14.40 -6.25
C GLN A 66 17.99 -14.89 -5.13
N PRO A 67 16.96 -15.70 -5.43
CA PRO A 67 16.09 -16.27 -4.41
C PRO A 67 16.87 -17.04 -3.32
N PRO A 68 16.50 -16.92 -2.03
CA PRO A 68 15.35 -16.21 -1.47
C PRO A 68 15.62 -14.74 -1.07
N ILE A 69 16.76 -14.18 -1.50
CA ILE A 69 17.22 -12.84 -1.08
C ILE A 69 16.43 -11.78 -1.87
N VAL A 70 16.00 -10.73 -1.16
CA VAL A 70 15.29 -9.57 -1.72
C VAL A 70 16.16 -8.32 -1.67
N PRO A 71 15.90 -7.29 -2.48
CA PRO A 71 16.66 -6.05 -2.46
C PRO A 71 16.60 -5.35 -1.10
N GLU A 72 17.68 -4.66 -0.74
CA GLU A 72 17.70 -3.80 0.46
C GLU A 72 16.71 -2.62 0.32
N GLN A 73 16.60 -2.07 -0.89
CA GLN A 73 15.58 -1.08 -1.24
C GLN A 73 14.30 -1.81 -1.65
N ASN A 74 13.40 -1.95 -0.70
CA ASN A 74 12.13 -2.67 -0.87
C ASN A 74 11.00 -1.78 -0.35
N PRO A 75 10.43 -0.90 -1.20
CA PRO A 75 9.40 0.04 -0.80
C PRO A 75 8.28 -0.64 -0.02
N HIS A 76 7.97 -0.10 1.15
CA HIS A 76 7.08 -0.76 2.11
C HIS A 76 5.93 0.17 2.48
N GLY A 77 4.71 -0.19 2.03
CA GLY A 77 3.49 0.55 2.33
C GLY A 77 2.87 0.11 3.65
N VAL A 78 2.68 1.04 4.58
CA VAL A 78 2.02 0.82 5.87
C VAL A 78 0.66 1.52 5.85
N TYR A 79 -0.40 0.75 6.08
CA TYR A 79 -1.79 1.19 6.02
C TYR A 79 -2.41 1.17 7.41
N GLU A 80 -3.13 2.24 7.77
CA GLU A 80 -3.85 2.34 9.04
C GLU A 80 -5.24 2.93 8.81
N ARG A 81 -6.25 2.31 9.44
CA ARG A 81 -7.63 2.81 9.46
C ARG A 81 -8.33 2.40 10.75
N ASN A 82 -9.03 3.34 11.36
CA ASN A 82 -9.99 3.06 12.42
C ASN A 82 -11.34 2.72 11.80
N PHE A 83 -12.05 1.79 12.41
CA PHE A 83 -13.43 1.47 12.08
C PHE A 83 -14.17 1.06 13.35
N ASP A 84 -15.48 1.29 13.36
CA ASP A 84 -16.33 0.91 14.48
C ASP A 84 -16.98 -0.44 14.20
N LEU A 85 -17.11 -1.24 15.26
CA LEU A 85 -17.88 -2.47 15.21
C LEU A 85 -19.38 -2.12 15.40
N PRO A 86 -20.28 -2.63 14.55
CA PRO A 86 -21.71 -2.44 14.72
C PRO A 86 -22.19 -3.05 16.04
N GLU A 87 -23.15 -2.40 16.68
CA GLU A 87 -23.92 -3.00 17.76
C GLU A 87 -24.78 -4.15 17.20
N SER A 88 -24.90 -5.24 17.97
CA SER A 88 -25.63 -6.46 17.62
C SER A 88 -27.14 -6.30 17.63
#